data_AF-A0A166WM82-F1
#
_entry.id   AF-A0A166WM82-F1
#
_cell.length_a   1.000
_cell.length_b   1.000
_cell.length_c   1.000
_cell.angle_alpha   90.00
_cell.angle_beta   90.00
_cell.angle_gamma   90.00
#
_symmetry.space_group_name_H-M   'P 1'
#
loop_
_entity.id
_entity.type
_entity.pdbx_description
1 polymer ?
#
loop_
_entity_poly.entity_id
_entity_poly.type
_entity_poly.pdbx_seq_one_letter_code
_entity_poly.pdbx_strand_id
1 'polypeptide(L)'
;MMYRIGTVSLAVLVGLAPLSLASPVVIDEATFKQNGGNVANLANSIKTDNEKLRQQSLELPWLVVGNIGGCTATWLGDKESWSYILTAAHCVDYVGTATAIEEKFSAPNGQVIASGRGTVYVPPQRINIPPGMGGASTDIAILKLPTRNAMVDGQGRPLDRPILNDASDEKGRDIIYVGYGTWGVGKSESGSYGPAKGERRLYGRSRIDRLFELDHGIGAPYQSEGPSPYWATTAPGDSGSAWWQIRGGRPVIIATTNGGHATLSTGARVSKYVGWVKSIYPEARFLSAQQPQGCIVSMDSGARYCMTAGQKAAYSLPAWINGHNVSVDAAPGTAVKLSDFDALSYNRVASFVGTVGTDGLRKVRAANGQDLDFSRPKSMGVTADKTPLGCIVSLTSCARYCLPAGQGSGYSLPSWVKAHEVQVEAASGTAVVLSDFENLAYNRLATFDGFVQNWELKKVKAENGQDLDFSRPKSMRVVKK
;
A
#
# COMPACT_ATOMS: atom_id res chain seq x y z
N MET A 1 27.56 26.06 70.04
CA MET A 1 28.82 25.67 69.37
C MET A 1 28.54 24.39 68.59
N MET A 2 29.04 24.26 67.35
CA MET A 2 28.67 23.23 66.35
C MET A 2 27.19 23.33 65.87
N TYR A 3 26.79 23.18 64.60
CA TYR A 3 27.13 22.28 63.46
C TYR A 3 26.52 20.86 63.59
N ARG A 4 25.93 20.24 62.54
CA ARG A 4 25.39 20.69 61.23
C ARG A 4 24.67 19.50 60.53
N ILE A 5 23.65 19.76 59.69
CA ILE A 5 23.20 18.99 58.50
C ILE A 5 22.79 17.49 58.65
N GLY A 6 21.69 17.12 57.98
CA GLY A 6 21.43 15.77 57.45
C GLY A 6 20.24 15.06 58.09
N THR A 7 19.33 14.38 57.36
CA THR A 7 19.26 14.10 55.90
C THR A 7 17.82 14.20 55.38
N VAL A 8 17.67 14.34 54.06
CA VAL A 8 16.37 14.33 53.36
C VAL A 8 16.20 13.05 52.55
N SER A 9 14.96 12.59 52.49
CA SER A 9 14.36 11.49 51.72
C SER A 9 15.09 11.00 50.46
N LEU A 10 15.09 9.67 50.27
CA LEU A 10 14.66 9.09 48.99
C LEU A 10 14.08 7.67 49.14
N ALA A 11 12.76 7.56 49.27
CA ALA A 11 12.06 6.29 49.12
C ALA A 11 11.74 6.08 47.63
N VAL A 12 12.57 5.32 46.93
CA VAL A 12 12.36 5.02 45.50
C VAL A 12 11.27 3.98 45.35
N LEU A 13 10.04 4.41 45.08
CA LEU A 13 9.04 3.54 44.48
C LEU A 13 9.52 3.17 43.06
N VAL A 14 9.95 1.92 42.89
CA VAL A 14 10.21 1.37 41.55
C VAL A 14 8.85 1.16 40.89
N GLY A 15 8.40 2.16 40.15
CA GLY A 15 7.25 2.04 39.26
C GLY A 15 7.57 1.04 38.16
N LEU A 16 7.07 -0.19 38.31
CA LEU A 16 7.04 -1.18 37.23
C LEU A 16 6.06 -0.70 36.16
N ALA A 17 6.52 0.20 35.30
CA ALA A 17 5.85 0.47 34.03
C ALA A 17 5.74 -0.86 33.27
N PRO A 18 4.56 -1.21 32.72
CA PRO A 18 4.45 -2.37 31.87
C PRO A 18 5.34 -2.15 30.65
N LEU A 19 6.43 -2.91 30.57
CA LEU A 19 7.15 -3.09 29.31
C LEU A 19 6.17 -3.74 28.35
N SER A 20 5.56 -2.95 27.47
CA SER A 20 4.88 -3.47 26.29
C SER A 20 5.93 -4.24 25.49
N LEU A 21 5.91 -5.56 25.64
CA LEU A 21 6.75 -6.44 24.85
C LEU A 21 6.51 -6.10 23.38
N ALA A 22 7.58 -6.16 22.58
CA ALA A 22 7.54 -5.86 21.16
C ALA A 22 7.64 -7.20 20.35
N SER A 23 6.71 -7.32 19.40
CA SER A 23 5.81 -8.45 18.92
C SER A 23 6.30 -8.27 17.36
N PRO A 24 6.88 -9.23 16.58
CA PRO A 24 7.49 -8.89 15.25
C PRO A 24 6.66 -8.92 13.95
N VAL A 25 7.14 -8.20 12.92
CA VAL A 25 7.00 -8.66 11.53
C VAL A 25 8.01 -9.80 11.31
N VAL A 26 7.52 -11.04 11.30
CA VAL A 26 8.33 -12.23 10.96
C VAL A 26 8.19 -12.51 9.47
N ILE A 27 9.26 -12.99 8.82
CA ILE A 27 9.21 -13.55 7.46
C ILE A 27 9.62 -15.02 7.44
N ASP A 28 9.20 -15.79 6.45
CA ASP A 28 9.58 -17.21 6.32
C ASP A 28 11.06 -17.37 5.94
N GLU A 29 11.64 -18.52 6.31
CA GLU A 29 13.06 -18.80 6.06
C GLU A 29 13.40 -18.75 4.55
N ALA A 30 12.48 -19.21 3.69
CA ALA A 30 12.67 -19.19 2.25
C ALA A 30 12.79 -17.76 1.68
N THR A 31 11.97 -16.82 2.15
CA THR A 31 12.01 -15.41 1.75
C THR A 31 13.27 -14.72 2.28
N PHE A 32 13.67 -15.03 3.51
CA PHE A 32 14.94 -14.53 4.06
C PHE A 32 16.13 -15.01 3.23
N LYS A 33 16.22 -16.32 2.96
CA LYS A 33 17.25 -16.93 2.10
C LYS A 33 17.22 -16.35 0.68
N GLN A 34 16.03 -16.07 0.12
CA GLN A 34 15.91 -15.43 -1.21
C GLN A 34 16.47 -14.00 -1.25
N ASN A 35 16.45 -13.27 -0.13
CA ASN A 35 17.09 -11.95 -0.03
C ASN A 35 18.59 -12.03 0.35
N GLY A 36 19.18 -13.23 0.43
CA GLY A 36 20.57 -13.48 0.79
C GLY A 36 20.81 -13.88 2.25
N GLY A 37 19.75 -13.94 3.06
CA GLY A 37 19.82 -14.13 4.50
C GLY A 37 20.28 -15.53 4.95
N ASN A 38 21.15 -15.57 5.95
CA ASN A 38 21.68 -16.78 6.57
C ASN A 38 21.01 -17.06 7.92
N VAL A 39 20.08 -18.02 7.94
CA VAL A 39 19.35 -18.45 9.16
C VAL A 39 20.26 -18.94 10.30
N ALA A 40 21.45 -19.47 9.99
CA ALA A 40 22.41 -19.91 11.02
C ALA A 40 23.19 -18.75 11.66
N ASN A 41 23.08 -17.52 11.14
CA ASN A 41 23.69 -16.30 11.70
C ASN A 41 22.67 -15.15 11.76
N LEU A 42 21.43 -15.48 12.14
CA LEU A 42 20.27 -14.61 12.03
C LEU A 42 20.48 -13.22 12.66
N ALA A 43 21.02 -13.17 13.88
CA ALA A 43 21.24 -11.93 14.64
C ALA A 43 22.19 -10.92 13.99
N ASN A 44 22.97 -11.33 12.99
CA ASN A 44 23.82 -10.43 12.21
C ASN A 44 23.26 -10.24 10.79
N SER A 45 22.89 -11.33 10.13
CA SER A 45 22.35 -11.35 8.77
C SER A 45 21.05 -10.53 8.64
N ILE A 46 20.14 -10.59 9.63
CA ILE A 46 18.86 -9.86 9.56
C ILE A 46 19.04 -8.34 9.50
N LYS A 47 20.18 -7.80 9.94
CA LYS A 47 20.47 -6.35 9.95
C LYS A 47 20.69 -5.76 8.56
N THR A 48 21.08 -6.59 7.59
CA THR A 48 21.36 -6.20 6.20
C THR A 48 20.42 -6.88 5.21
N ASP A 49 20.07 -8.14 5.43
CA ASP A 49 19.50 -8.96 4.36
C ASP A 49 17.96 -8.79 4.29
N ASN A 50 17.37 -8.18 5.31
CA ASN A 50 16.01 -7.62 5.28
C ASN A 50 15.94 -6.18 4.73
N GLU A 51 17.06 -5.52 4.38
CA GLU A 51 17.06 -4.12 3.93
C GLU A 51 16.17 -3.90 2.71
N LYS A 52 16.10 -4.86 1.79
CA LYS A 52 15.17 -4.81 0.64
C LYS A 52 13.71 -4.68 1.08
N LEU A 53 13.28 -5.47 2.07
CA LEU A 53 11.92 -5.40 2.61
C LEU A 53 11.71 -4.11 3.42
N ARG A 54 12.73 -3.61 4.11
CA ARG A 54 12.68 -2.29 4.78
C ARG A 54 12.50 -1.17 3.77
N GLN A 55 13.21 -1.19 2.64
CA GLN A 55 13.05 -0.20 1.57
C GLN A 55 11.67 -0.31 0.91
N GLN A 56 11.15 -1.52 0.64
CA GLN A 56 9.76 -1.71 0.20
C GLN A 56 8.74 -1.12 1.18
N SER A 57 9.01 -1.15 2.49
CA SER A 57 8.15 -0.53 3.51
C SER A 57 8.15 1.01 3.48
N LEU A 58 9.11 1.64 2.79
CA LEU A 58 9.28 3.09 2.68
C LEU A 58 8.81 3.65 1.32
N GLU A 59 8.25 2.80 0.46
CA GLU A 59 7.60 3.22 -0.79
C GLU A 59 6.41 4.16 -0.54
N LEU A 60 6.17 5.05 -1.51
CA LEU A 60 5.18 6.14 -1.41
C LEU A 60 3.79 5.73 -0.88
N PRO A 61 3.19 4.59 -1.28
CA PRO A 61 1.87 4.16 -0.78
C PRO A 61 1.82 3.90 0.73
N TRP A 62 2.97 3.60 1.35
CA TRP A 62 3.05 3.14 2.74
C TRP A 62 3.56 4.21 3.71
N LEU A 63 4.06 5.36 3.22
CA LEU A 63 4.57 6.45 4.06
C LEU A 63 3.50 7.00 5.02
N VAL A 64 2.21 6.84 4.69
CA VAL A 64 1.03 7.09 5.53
C VAL A 64 0.97 6.27 6.84
N VAL A 65 1.75 5.18 6.94
CA VAL A 65 1.87 4.34 8.15
C VAL A 65 2.93 4.91 9.08
N GLY A 66 2.53 5.38 10.26
CA GLY A 66 3.40 5.92 11.31
C GLY A 66 3.30 5.14 12.62
N ASN A 67 3.78 5.74 13.70
CA ASN A 67 3.70 5.16 15.04
C ASN A 67 3.03 6.12 16.05
N ILE A 68 2.49 5.55 17.11
CA ILE A 68 1.88 6.26 18.26
C ILE A 68 2.55 5.87 19.60
N GLY A 69 3.83 5.48 19.55
CA GLY A 69 4.55 4.95 20.73
C GLY A 69 4.16 3.50 21.05
N GLY A 70 5.05 2.55 20.75
CA GLY A 70 4.80 1.12 20.99
C GLY A 70 3.87 0.45 19.97
N CYS A 71 2.83 1.14 19.49
CA CYS A 71 1.96 0.68 18.40
C CYS A 71 2.22 1.37 17.05
N THR A 72 1.85 0.66 15.99
CA THR A 72 1.73 1.18 14.62
C THR A 72 0.36 1.83 14.42
N ALA A 73 0.29 2.84 13.56
CA ALA A 73 -0.96 3.51 13.21
C ALA A 73 -0.91 4.06 11.78
N THR A 74 -2.06 4.40 11.19
CA THR A 74 -2.15 4.87 9.79
C THR A 74 -2.94 6.17 9.70
N TRP A 75 -2.33 7.21 9.12
CA TRP A 75 -3.02 8.48 8.84
C TRP A 75 -4.08 8.27 7.76
N LEU A 76 -5.34 8.59 8.07
CA LEU A 76 -6.46 8.54 7.11
C LEU A 76 -6.61 9.85 6.34
N GLY A 77 -6.15 10.95 6.92
CA GLY A 77 -6.34 12.29 6.39
C GLY A 77 -6.48 13.34 7.48
N ASP A 78 -6.39 14.60 7.07
CA ASP A 78 -6.66 15.77 7.90
C ASP A 78 -8.05 16.36 7.57
N LYS A 79 -8.56 17.19 8.47
CA LYS A 79 -9.65 18.14 8.23
C LYS A 79 -9.51 19.31 9.21
N GLU A 80 -9.54 20.55 8.68
CA GLU A 80 -9.32 21.77 9.46
C GLU A 80 -7.98 21.70 10.22
N SER A 81 -8.00 21.71 11.56
CA SER A 81 -6.84 21.58 12.44
C SER A 81 -6.69 20.19 13.09
N TRP A 82 -7.36 19.17 12.54
CA TRP A 82 -7.42 17.82 13.11
C TRP A 82 -6.97 16.75 12.11
N SER A 83 -6.06 15.89 12.55
CA SER A 83 -5.65 14.67 11.85
C SER A 83 -6.42 13.47 12.39
N TYR A 84 -6.77 12.55 11.50
CA TYR A 84 -7.51 11.32 11.81
C TYR A 84 -6.61 10.12 11.56
N ILE A 85 -6.36 9.32 12.61
CA ILE A 85 -5.40 8.23 12.60
C ILE A 85 -6.11 6.92 12.99
N LEU A 86 -6.01 5.91 12.13
CA LEU A 86 -6.52 4.55 12.36
C LEU A 86 -5.49 3.71 13.12
N THR A 87 -5.94 2.98 14.14
CA THR A 87 -5.13 2.00 14.89
C THR A 87 -6.04 0.94 15.55
N ALA A 88 -5.50 0.10 16.44
CA ALA A 88 -6.25 -0.86 17.24
C ALA A 88 -6.72 -0.25 18.56
N ALA A 89 -7.83 -0.70 19.12
CA ALA A 89 -8.36 -0.16 20.37
C ALA A 89 -7.45 -0.46 21.57
N HIS A 90 -6.76 -1.61 21.60
CA HIS A 90 -5.81 -1.93 22.68
C HIS A 90 -4.51 -1.09 22.69
N CYS A 91 -4.27 -0.26 21.68
CA CYS A 91 -3.07 0.59 21.59
C CYS A 91 -3.19 1.91 22.35
N VAL A 92 -4.34 2.21 22.95
CA VAL A 92 -4.70 3.53 23.48
C VAL A 92 -5.70 3.40 24.63
N ASP A 93 -5.62 4.28 25.62
CA ASP A 93 -6.56 4.27 26.74
C ASP A 93 -7.96 4.73 26.32
N TYR A 94 -8.98 3.93 26.67
CA TYR A 94 -10.39 4.27 26.47
C TYR A 94 -11.26 3.81 27.64
N VAL A 95 -12.28 4.60 27.98
CA VAL A 95 -13.32 4.27 28.98
C VAL A 95 -14.73 4.22 28.38
N GLY A 96 -14.89 4.71 27.15
CA GLY A 96 -16.15 4.75 26.41
C GLY A 96 -15.90 4.96 24.92
N THR A 97 -16.97 4.98 24.12
CA THR A 97 -16.92 5.08 22.65
C THR A 97 -16.27 6.37 22.12
N ALA A 98 -16.16 7.39 22.96
CA ALA A 98 -15.28 8.54 22.79
C ALA A 98 -14.58 8.81 24.13
N THR A 99 -13.25 8.86 24.15
CA THR A 99 -12.44 9.14 25.35
C THR A 99 -11.43 10.24 25.04
N ALA A 100 -11.31 11.23 25.94
CA ALA A 100 -10.30 12.30 25.81
C ALA A 100 -8.92 11.76 26.19
N ILE A 101 -7.92 12.02 25.35
CA ILE A 101 -6.55 11.50 25.45
C ILE A 101 -5.53 12.60 25.13
N GLU A 102 -4.27 12.39 25.50
CA GLU A 102 -3.15 13.24 25.10
C GLU A 102 -2.09 12.35 24.42
N GLU A 103 -1.95 12.49 23.10
CA GLU A 103 -1.28 11.49 22.25
C GLU A 103 -0.42 12.14 21.14
N LYS A 104 0.37 11.33 20.42
CA LYS A 104 1.30 11.80 19.38
C LYS A 104 1.50 10.79 18.25
N PHE A 105 1.09 11.16 17.03
CA PHE A 105 1.36 10.40 15.81
C PHE A 105 2.59 10.94 15.05
N SER A 106 3.56 10.07 14.79
CA SER A 106 4.80 10.36 14.04
C SER A 106 4.89 9.56 12.73
N ALA A 107 5.32 10.23 11.65
CA ALA A 107 5.59 9.64 10.34
C ALA A 107 6.94 8.87 10.29
N PRO A 108 7.25 8.06 9.24
CA PRO A 108 8.48 7.26 9.10
C PRO A 108 9.81 8.05 9.05
N ASN A 109 9.74 9.38 9.03
CA ASN A 109 10.89 10.29 9.11
C ASN A 109 11.05 10.88 10.53
N GLY A 110 10.29 10.38 11.51
CA GLY A 110 10.21 10.90 12.89
C GLY A 110 9.34 12.15 13.07
N GLN A 111 8.91 12.81 11.98
CA GLN A 111 8.16 14.06 12.03
C GLN A 111 6.81 13.87 12.74
N VAL A 112 6.52 14.72 13.71
CA VAL A 112 5.25 14.71 14.45
C VAL A 112 4.18 15.35 13.57
N ILE A 113 3.26 14.53 13.05
CA ILE A 113 2.19 14.97 12.15
C ILE A 113 1.03 15.53 12.96
N ALA A 114 0.67 14.90 14.09
CA ALA A 114 -0.37 15.36 15.00
C ALA A 114 -0.02 15.04 16.45
N SER A 115 -0.34 15.94 17.39
CA SER A 115 -0.04 15.72 18.81
C SER A 115 -0.81 16.61 19.80
N GLY A 116 -0.88 16.13 21.04
CA GLY A 116 -1.49 16.81 22.19
C GLY A 116 -2.90 16.30 22.47
N ARG A 117 -3.69 17.10 23.20
CA ARG A 117 -5.04 16.71 23.63
C ARG A 117 -5.98 16.54 22.45
N GLY A 118 -6.60 15.38 22.38
CA GLY A 118 -7.55 14.98 21.35
C GLY A 118 -8.53 13.94 21.89
N THR A 119 -9.12 13.16 20.99
CA THR A 119 -10.13 12.16 21.33
C THR A 119 -9.85 10.86 20.60
N VAL A 120 -9.83 9.73 21.32
CA VAL A 120 -9.94 8.40 20.70
C VAL A 120 -11.41 8.01 20.62
N TYR A 121 -11.79 7.42 19.50
CA TYR A 121 -13.08 6.79 19.28
C TYR A 121 -12.88 5.29 19.10
N VAL A 122 -13.74 4.50 19.76
CA VAL A 122 -13.82 3.03 19.61
C VAL A 122 -15.27 2.64 19.28
N PRO A 123 -15.53 1.53 18.59
CA PRO A 123 -16.90 1.14 18.24
C PRO A 123 -17.70 0.76 19.50
N PRO A 124 -19.04 0.93 19.51
CA PRO A 124 -19.89 0.49 20.62
C PRO A 124 -19.69 -0.99 20.99
N GLN A 125 -19.40 -1.82 19.98
CA GLN A 125 -19.08 -3.24 20.13
C GLN A 125 -17.77 -3.50 20.91
N ARG A 126 -16.87 -2.52 21.06
CA ARG A 126 -15.67 -2.65 21.91
C ARG A 126 -15.95 -2.39 23.39
N ILE A 127 -16.97 -1.58 23.69
CA ILE A 127 -17.42 -1.31 25.06
C ILE A 127 -18.37 -2.41 25.54
N ASN A 128 -19.33 -2.80 24.69
CA ASN A 128 -20.28 -3.88 24.95
C ASN A 128 -20.15 -4.94 23.86
N ILE A 129 -19.27 -5.93 24.07
CA ILE A 129 -18.96 -6.99 23.09
C ILE A 129 -20.21 -7.86 22.87
N PRO A 130 -20.80 -7.90 21.65
CA PRO A 130 -21.96 -8.74 21.37
C PRO A 130 -21.62 -10.24 21.45
N PRO A 131 -22.56 -11.12 21.85
CA PRO A 131 -22.37 -12.56 21.78
C PRO A 131 -21.94 -13.02 20.39
N GLY A 132 -20.84 -13.78 20.31
CA GLY A 132 -20.24 -14.22 19.05
C GLY A 132 -19.20 -13.27 18.46
N MET A 133 -19.04 -12.05 18.98
CA MET A 133 -17.85 -11.21 18.79
C MET A 133 -16.85 -11.47 19.93
N GLY A 134 -15.66 -10.88 19.81
CA GLY A 134 -14.55 -11.14 20.71
C GLY A 134 -13.43 -10.11 20.61
N GLY A 135 -12.22 -10.58 20.94
CA GLY A 135 -11.05 -9.72 21.11
C GLY A 135 -10.58 -9.07 19.81
N ALA A 136 -10.62 -9.78 18.68
CA ALA A 136 -10.07 -9.32 17.41
C ALA A 136 -11.07 -8.53 16.56
N SER A 137 -12.32 -8.99 16.48
CA SER A 137 -13.41 -8.34 15.75
C SER A 137 -13.64 -6.89 16.14
N THR A 138 -13.47 -6.57 17.42
CA THR A 138 -13.84 -5.27 18.01
C THR A 138 -12.68 -4.28 18.10
N ASP A 139 -11.47 -4.69 17.72
CA ASP A 139 -10.22 -3.99 18.04
C ASP A 139 -9.79 -2.98 16.97
N ILE A 140 -10.56 -1.91 16.86
CA ILE A 140 -10.36 -0.81 15.91
C ILE A 140 -10.62 0.51 16.62
N ALA A 141 -9.77 1.51 16.36
CA ALA A 141 -9.87 2.85 16.93
C ALA A 141 -9.52 3.92 15.90
N ILE A 142 -10.13 5.09 16.05
CA ILE A 142 -9.74 6.31 15.33
C ILE A 142 -9.36 7.37 16.37
N LEU A 143 -8.13 7.84 16.31
CA LEU A 143 -7.68 9.01 17.07
C LEU A 143 -7.95 10.26 16.23
N LYS A 144 -8.54 11.27 16.85
CA LYS A 144 -8.64 12.64 16.34
C LYS A 144 -7.67 13.51 17.15
N LEU A 145 -6.53 13.86 16.56
CA LEU A 145 -5.45 14.60 17.22
C LEU A 145 -5.22 15.97 16.56
N PRO A 146 -4.77 17.01 17.29
CA PRO A 146 -4.46 18.30 16.70
C PRO A 146 -3.31 18.20 15.69
N THR A 147 -3.52 18.63 14.45
CA THR A 147 -2.50 18.63 13.40
C THR A 147 -1.35 19.58 13.74
N ARG A 148 -0.13 19.17 13.42
CA ARG A 148 1.12 19.91 13.63
C ARG A 148 1.91 20.11 12.34
N ASN A 149 1.92 19.10 11.47
CA ASN A 149 2.58 19.13 10.16
C ASN A 149 1.68 18.45 9.13
N ALA A 150 1.77 18.86 7.87
CA ALA A 150 1.10 18.17 6.77
C ALA A 150 1.79 16.82 6.47
N MET A 151 1.01 15.83 6.05
CA MET A 151 1.54 14.51 5.69
C MET A 151 2.12 14.53 4.26
N VAL A 152 3.45 14.45 4.15
CA VAL A 152 4.19 14.66 2.89
C VAL A 152 5.26 13.59 2.63
N ASP A 153 5.69 13.47 1.37
CA ASP A 153 6.84 12.66 0.97
C ASP A 153 8.19 13.37 1.20
N GLY A 154 9.29 12.67 0.86
CA GLY A 154 10.65 13.20 0.97
C GLY A 154 10.99 14.38 0.03
N GLN A 155 10.05 14.80 -0.83
CA GLN A 155 10.13 15.99 -1.66
C GLN A 155 9.15 17.09 -1.20
N GLY A 156 8.47 16.90 -0.06
CA GLY A 156 7.50 17.84 0.49
C GLY A 156 6.14 17.83 -0.21
N ARG A 157 5.85 16.84 -1.06
CA ARG A 157 4.56 16.72 -1.76
C ARG A 157 3.53 16.02 -0.87
N PRO A 158 2.27 16.48 -0.80
CA PRO A 158 1.22 15.81 -0.02
C PRO A 158 1.03 14.35 -0.40
N LEU A 159 0.88 13.47 0.60
CA LEU A 159 0.54 12.07 0.38
C LEU A 159 -0.95 11.89 0.02
N ASP A 160 -1.22 10.88 -0.80
CA ASP A 160 -2.58 10.43 -1.10
C ASP A 160 -3.25 9.89 0.18
N ARG A 161 -4.42 10.43 0.57
CA ARG A 161 -5.22 9.86 1.68
C ARG A 161 -5.54 8.38 1.38
N PRO A 162 -5.31 7.43 2.32
CA PRO A 162 -5.64 6.02 2.10
C PRO A 162 -7.11 5.77 1.75
N ILE A 163 -7.35 4.64 1.08
CA ILE A 163 -8.69 4.16 0.75
C ILE A 163 -9.05 3.04 1.73
N LEU A 164 -10.22 3.12 2.33
CA LEU A 164 -10.80 2.10 3.20
C LEU A 164 -11.66 1.13 2.38
N ASN A 165 -11.59 -0.15 2.70
CA ASN A 165 -12.45 -1.16 2.10
C ASN A 165 -13.87 -1.08 2.67
N ASP A 166 -14.87 -1.01 1.79
CA ASP A 166 -16.29 -1.18 2.11
C ASP A 166 -16.96 -2.34 1.34
N ALA A 167 -16.19 -3.15 0.61
CA ALA A 167 -16.61 -4.44 0.08
C ALA A 167 -16.33 -5.57 1.10
N SER A 168 -17.05 -6.70 0.99
CA SER A 168 -16.79 -7.92 1.79
C SER A 168 -16.04 -8.99 0.97
N ASP A 169 -15.03 -8.58 0.19
CA ASP A 169 -14.33 -9.40 -0.80
C ASP A 169 -12.86 -9.74 -0.44
N GLU A 170 -12.47 -9.60 0.84
CA GLU A 170 -11.08 -9.71 1.32
C GLU A 170 -10.54 -11.15 1.32
N LYS A 171 -11.42 -12.14 1.49
CA LYS A 171 -11.06 -13.55 1.70
C LYS A 171 -10.43 -14.18 0.45
N GLY A 172 -9.40 -15.01 0.64
CA GLY A 172 -8.66 -15.68 -0.42
C GLY A 172 -7.65 -14.79 -1.16
N ARG A 173 -7.58 -13.50 -0.81
CA ARG A 173 -6.68 -12.54 -1.46
C ARG A 173 -5.41 -12.27 -0.67
N ASP A 174 -4.32 -12.01 -1.39
CA ASP A 174 -3.05 -11.55 -0.83
C ASP A 174 -3.26 -10.25 -0.03
N ILE A 175 -2.47 -10.07 1.04
CA ILE A 175 -2.38 -8.86 1.85
C ILE A 175 -0.92 -8.44 2.01
N ILE A 176 -0.73 -7.14 2.26
CA ILE A 176 0.54 -6.52 2.59
C ILE A 176 0.47 -6.01 4.04
N TYR A 177 1.53 -6.27 4.80
CA TYR A 177 1.80 -5.69 6.11
C TYR A 177 2.89 -4.64 6.00
N VAL A 178 2.71 -3.54 6.72
CA VAL A 178 3.77 -2.56 7.00
C VAL A 178 3.62 -2.10 8.44
N GLY A 179 4.67 -2.25 9.25
CA GLY A 179 4.63 -1.95 10.68
C GLY A 179 6.00 -1.81 11.35
N TYR A 180 5.98 -1.43 12.63
CA TYR A 180 7.14 -1.10 13.48
C TYR A 180 7.41 -2.13 14.58
N GLY A 181 6.79 -3.31 14.49
CA GLY A 181 7.06 -4.45 15.36
C GLY A 181 8.54 -4.84 15.37
N THR A 182 8.88 -5.82 16.21
CA THR A 182 10.22 -6.42 16.20
C THR A 182 10.48 -7.15 14.88
N TRP A 183 11.68 -7.70 14.67
CA TRP A 183 11.95 -8.50 13.47
C TRP A 183 12.17 -9.96 13.83
N GLY A 184 11.89 -10.86 12.90
CA GLY A 184 12.14 -12.29 13.05
C GLY A 184 12.21 -13.02 11.71
N VAL A 185 12.72 -14.25 11.75
CA VAL A 185 12.72 -15.19 10.62
C VAL A 185 12.30 -16.57 11.12
N GLY A 186 11.36 -17.18 10.42
CA GLY A 186 10.82 -18.51 10.72
C GLY A 186 10.18 -18.59 12.11
N LYS A 187 10.82 -19.32 13.03
CA LYS A 187 10.38 -19.48 14.43
C LYS A 187 11.22 -18.66 15.41
N SER A 188 12.11 -17.79 14.91
CA SER A 188 13.07 -17.02 15.71
C SER A 188 12.82 -15.52 15.59
N GLU A 189 12.46 -14.90 16.69
CA GLU A 189 12.16 -13.47 16.81
C GLU A 189 12.90 -12.83 17.98
N SER A 190 13.18 -11.53 17.89
CA SER A 190 13.79 -10.80 18.99
C SER A 190 13.55 -9.29 18.94
N GLY A 191 13.33 -8.68 20.11
CA GLY A 191 13.37 -7.22 20.26
C GLY A 191 14.69 -6.57 19.89
N SER A 192 15.79 -7.33 19.88
CA SER A 192 17.11 -6.89 19.44
C SER A 192 17.36 -7.02 17.93
N TYR A 193 16.43 -7.64 17.18
CA TYR A 193 16.52 -7.72 15.72
C TYR A 193 15.92 -6.45 15.10
N GLY A 194 16.59 -5.94 14.07
CA GLY A 194 16.29 -4.69 13.39
C GLY A 194 17.38 -4.37 12.36
N PRO A 195 17.26 -3.26 11.60
CA PRO A 195 18.22 -2.90 10.58
C PRO A 195 19.53 -2.40 11.17
N ALA A 196 20.60 -2.42 10.37
CA ALA A 196 21.87 -1.78 10.72
C ALA A 196 21.76 -0.26 10.87
N LYS A 197 20.78 0.39 10.23
CA LYS A 197 20.53 1.85 10.26
C LYS A 197 19.05 2.18 10.06
N GLY A 198 18.56 3.25 10.68
CA GLY A 198 17.20 3.76 10.52
C GLY A 198 16.15 3.04 11.38
N GLU A 199 14.88 3.40 11.22
CA GLU A 199 13.79 2.82 12.00
C GLU A 199 13.56 1.33 11.68
N ARG A 200 13.25 0.56 12.72
CA ARG A 200 12.87 -0.86 12.61
C ARG A 200 11.45 -0.97 12.07
N ARG A 201 11.35 -1.08 10.75
CA ARG A 201 10.09 -1.12 9.98
C ARG A 201 10.23 -2.14 8.86
N LEU A 202 9.21 -2.96 8.59
CA LEU A 202 9.32 -4.04 7.60
C LEU A 202 8.07 -4.14 6.71
N TYR A 203 8.27 -4.62 5.48
CA TYR A 203 7.22 -5.02 4.55
C TYR A 203 7.08 -6.55 4.58
N GLY A 204 5.85 -7.04 4.73
CA GLY A 204 5.53 -8.47 4.67
C GLY A 204 4.32 -8.73 3.78
N ARG A 205 4.13 -9.98 3.32
CA ARG A 205 2.86 -10.41 2.71
C ARG A 205 2.37 -11.74 3.27
N SER A 206 1.05 -11.86 3.34
CA SER A 206 0.34 -13.11 3.60
C SER A 206 -0.93 -13.16 2.73
N ARG A 207 -1.87 -14.05 3.02
CA ARG A 207 -3.16 -14.18 2.34
C ARG A 207 -4.27 -14.50 3.35
N ILE A 208 -5.45 -13.92 3.16
CA ILE A 208 -6.61 -14.17 4.04
C ILE A 208 -7.16 -15.58 3.80
N ASP A 209 -7.16 -16.44 4.83
CA ASP A 209 -7.81 -17.76 4.76
C ASP A 209 -9.18 -17.79 5.47
N ARG A 210 -9.38 -16.94 6.49
CA ARG A 210 -10.54 -17.01 7.39
C ARG A 210 -11.16 -15.66 7.73
N LEU A 211 -12.47 -15.73 7.96
CA LEU A 211 -13.31 -14.71 8.60
C LEU A 211 -13.91 -15.37 9.84
N PHE A 212 -14.04 -14.64 10.95
CA PHE A 212 -14.51 -15.18 12.22
C PHE A 212 -15.17 -14.08 13.08
N GLU A 213 -15.64 -14.42 14.30
CA GLU A 213 -16.31 -13.49 15.21
C GLU A 213 -17.44 -12.68 14.52
N LEU A 214 -18.50 -13.38 14.10
CA LEU A 214 -19.62 -12.84 13.27
C LEU A 214 -19.16 -12.10 11.99
N ASP A 215 -18.12 -12.61 11.34
CA ASP A 215 -17.44 -11.99 10.19
C ASP A 215 -16.81 -10.62 10.49
N HIS A 216 -16.64 -10.19 11.74
CA HIS A 216 -15.91 -8.96 12.08
C HIS A 216 -14.41 -9.19 12.27
N GLY A 217 -14.01 -10.40 12.70
CA GLY A 217 -12.61 -10.83 12.74
C GLY A 217 -12.12 -11.33 11.38
N ILE A 218 -10.84 -11.10 11.08
CA ILE A 218 -10.15 -11.60 9.89
C ILE A 218 -8.79 -12.18 10.25
N GLY A 219 -8.41 -13.26 9.57
CA GLY A 219 -7.17 -13.99 9.86
C GLY A 219 -6.37 -14.31 8.61
N ALA A 220 -5.05 -14.28 8.77
CA ALA A 220 -4.06 -14.52 7.73
C ALA A 220 -2.96 -15.44 8.28
N PRO A 221 -2.83 -16.69 7.81
CA PRO A 221 -1.87 -17.65 8.33
C PRO A 221 -0.41 -17.24 8.14
N TYR A 222 0.48 -17.99 8.77
CA TYR A 222 1.92 -17.88 8.58
C TYR A 222 2.57 -19.27 8.54
N GLN A 223 3.50 -19.47 7.60
CA GLN A 223 4.27 -20.71 7.44
C GLN A 223 5.76 -20.41 7.56
N SER A 224 6.36 -20.76 8.70
CA SER A 224 7.72 -20.32 9.08
C SER A 224 8.85 -20.72 8.13
N GLU A 225 8.72 -21.86 7.45
CA GLU A 225 9.81 -22.42 6.63
C GLU A 225 9.73 -21.94 5.18
N GLY A 226 8.52 -21.97 4.59
CA GLY A 226 8.27 -21.49 3.23
C GLY A 226 8.88 -22.36 2.12
N PRO A 227 8.85 -21.88 0.86
CA PRO A 227 8.15 -20.67 0.42
C PRO A 227 6.63 -20.89 0.37
N SER A 228 5.85 -19.85 0.69
CA SER A 228 4.38 -19.93 0.72
C SER A 228 3.71 -18.60 0.31
N PRO A 229 2.38 -18.55 0.09
CA PRO A 229 1.64 -17.28 0.04
C PRO A 229 1.42 -16.67 1.45
N TYR A 230 1.85 -17.37 2.50
CA TYR A 230 1.69 -17.05 3.92
C TYR A 230 3.07 -16.72 4.53
N TRP A 231 3.91 -15.99 3.80
CA TRP A 231 5.33 -15.86 4.11
C TRP A 231 5.66 -14.82 5.17
N ALA A 232 4.70 -14.05 5.66
CA ALA A 232 4.89 -13.15 6.80
C ALA A 232 3.72 -13.22 7.80
N THR A 233 3.98 -12.80 9.05
CA THR A 233 2.96 -12.47 10.06
C THR A 233 3.22 -11.07 10.60
N THR A 234 2.16 -10.35 10.96
CA THR A 234 2.26 -9.29 11.99
C THR A 234 2.39 -9.95 13.35
N ALA A 235 3.03 -9.26 14.29
CA ALA A 235 2.98 -9.67 15.69
C ALA A 235 3.26 -8.45 16.60
N PRO A 236 3.81 -8.59 17.81
CA PRO A 236 3.92 -7.11 19.06
C PRO A 236 4.29 -5.63 18.63
N GLY A 237 3.28 -4.77 18.44
CA GLY A 237 3.50 -3.36 18.06
C GLY A 237 3.48 -3.10 16.55
N ASP A 238 3.37 -4.16 15.74
CA ASP A 238 2.53 -4.07 14.53
C ASP A 238 1.05 -3.97 14.89
N SER A 239 0.68 -4.17 16.16
CA SER A 239 -0.59 -3.74 16.75
C SER A 239 -1.02 -2.39 16.19
N GLY A 240 -2.25 -2.33 15.66
CA GLY A 240 -2.81 -1.14 15.01
C GLY A 240 -2.32 -0.82 13.60
N SER A 241 -1.37 -1.59 13.04
CA SER A 241 -1.02 -1.49 11.61
C SER A 241 -2.23 -1.80 10.73
N ALA A 242 -2.31 -1.08 9.61
CA ALA A 242 -3.26 -1.38 8.55
C ALA A 242 -2.82 -2.62 7.77
N TRP A 243 -3.77 -3.52 7.50
CA TRP A 243 -3.60 -4.59 6.50
C TRP A 243 -4.05 -4.05 5.14
N TRP A 244 -3.20 -4.19 4.12
CA TRP A 244 -3.44 -3.58 2.82
C TRP A 244 -3.70 -4.63 1.74
N GLN A 245 -4.60 -4.33 0.81
CA GLN A 245 -4.75 -5.07 -0.44
C GLN A 245 -4.73 -4.10 -1.62
N ILE A 246 -4.19 -4.54 -2.76
CA ILE A 246 -4.13 -3.71 -3.96
C ILE A 246 -5.36 -4.02 -4.84
N ARG A 247 -6.14 -2.98 -5.14
CA ARG A 247 -7.38 -3.06 -5.93
C ARG A 247 -7.33 -2.06 -7.09
N GLY A 248 -7.20 -2.54 -8.33
CA GLY A 248 -7.24 -1.68 -9.52
C GLY A 248 -6.04 -0.73 -9.62
N GLY A 249 -4.87 -1.11 -9.10
CA GLY A 249 -3.68 -0.25 -9.01
C GLY A 249 -3.68 0.74 -7.84
N ARG A 250 -4.44 0.50 -6.76
CA ARG A 250 -4.50 1.38 -5.58
C ARG A 250 -4.40 0.60 -4.26
N PRO A 251 -3.71 1.13 -3.23
CA PRO A 251 -3.68 0.54 -1.90
C PRO A 251 -5.03 0.74 -1.19
N VAL A 252 -5.56 -0.32 -0.58
CA VAL A 252 -6.81 -0.29 0.19
C VAL A 252 -6.60 -0.95 1.56
N ILE A 253 -6.91 -0.23 2.63
CA ILE A 253 -6.92 -0.75 4.00
C ILE A 253 -8.15 -1.65 4.17
N ILE A 254 -7.92 -2.91 4.55
CA ILE A 254 -8.98 -3.89 4.81
C ILE A 254 -9.24 -4.18 6.29
N ALA A 255 -8.22 -4.02 7.15
CA ALA A 255 -8.27 -4.38 8.56
C ALA A 255 -7.23 -3.63 9.40
N THR A 256 -7.41 -3.65 10.73
CA THR A 256 -6.39 -3.23 11.72
C THR A 256 -5.87 -4.43 12.49
N THR A 257 -4.56 -4.52 12.68
CA THR A 257 -3.91 -5.60 13.44
C THR A 257 -4.34 -5.58 14.91
N ASN A 258 -5.05 -6.61 15.32
CA ASN A 258 -5.31 -6.91 16.74
C ASN A 258 -4.10 -7.60 17.38
N GLY A 259 -3.45 -8.49 16.64
CA GLY A 259 -2.26 -9.20 17.10
C GLY A 259 -1.95 -10.42 16.25
N GLY A 260 -1.32 -11.41 16.87
CA GLY A 260 -1.02 -12.68 16.23
C GLY A 260 -0.34 -13.65 17.18
N HIS A 261 -0.11 -14.86 16.68
CA HIS A 261 0.75 -15.88 17.28
C HIS A 261 1.59 -16.53 16.16
N ALA A 262 2.50 -17.43 16.51
CA ALA A 262 3.54 -18.00 15.62
C ALA A 262 3.07 -18.76 14.35
N THR A 263 1.78 -18.70 14.00
CA THR A 263 1.14 -19.32 12.84
C THR A 263 -0.01 -18.51 12.23
N LEU A 264 -0.37 -17.34 12.79
CA LEU A 264 -1.57 -16.57 12.41
C LEU A 264 -1.47 -15.10 12.84
N SER A 265 -1.77 -14.18 11.93
CA SER A 265 -2.13 -12.79 12.24
C SER A 265 -3.65 -12.64 12.37
N THR A 266 -4.13 -11.76 13.26
CA THR A 266 -5.56 -11.44 13.47
C THR A 266 -5.83 -9.93 13.44
N GLY A 267 -7.02 -9.55 12.96
CA GLY A 267 -7.43 -8.14 12.92
C GLY A 267 -8.94 -7.90 12.86
N ALA A 268 -9.33 -6.63 13.03
CA ALA A 268 -10.70 -6.15 12.92
C ALA A 268 -10.97 -5.67 11.48
N ARG A 269 -12.08 -6.11 10.84
CA ARG A 269 -12.40 -5.75 9.44
C ARG A 269 -12.99 -4.36 9.30
N VAL A 270 -12.29 -3.49 8.58
CA VAL A 270 -12.75 -2.12 8.26
C VAL A 270 -14.09 -2.11 7.51
N SER A 271 -14.32 -3.10 6.65
CA SER A 271 -15.56 -3.27 5.87
C SER A 271 -16.82 -3.43 6.74
N LYS A 272 -16.69 -3.92 7.98
CA LYS A 272 -17.79 -4.03 8.95
C LYS A 272 -18.02 -2.76 9.78
N TYR A 273 -17.08 -1.81 9.76
CA TYR A 273 -17.12 -0.57 10.55
C TYR A 273 -17.35 0.70 9.72
N VAL A 274 -17.60 0.59 8.41
CA VAL A 274 -17.81 1.70 7.47
C VAL A 274 -18.75 2.80 7.98
N GLY A 275 -19.89 2.45 8.57
CA GLY A 275 -20.84 3.43 9.12
C GLY A 275 -20.31 4.18 10.34
N TRP A 276 -19.59 3.47 11.24
CA TRP A 276 -18.94 4.06 12.41
C TRP A 276 -17.78 4.97 11.99
N VAL A 277 -16.93 4.55 11.04
CA VAL A 277 -15.85 5.41 10.51
C VAL A 277 -16.43 6.71 9.93
N LYS A 278 -17.49 6.62 9.11
CA LYS A 278 -18.16 7.79 8.52
C LYS A 278 -18.74 8.75 9.57
N SER A 279 -19.12 8.27 10.76
CA SER A 279 -19.60 9.12 11.86
C SER A 279 -18.48 9.91 12.56
N ILE A 280 -17.22 9.46 12.46
CA ILE A 280 -16.05 10.09 13.09
C ILE A 280 -15.28 10.95 12.08
N TYR A 281 -15.02 10.40 10.90
CA TYR A 281 -14.33 11.08 9.80
C TYR A 281 -15.16 10.95 8.50
N PRO A 282 -16.12 11.87 8.26
CA PRO A 282 -16.98 11.84 7.07
C PRO A 282 -16.24 11.92 5.72
N GLU A 283 -14.98 12.39 5.72
CA GLU A 283 -14.14 12.49 4.52
C GLU A 283 -13.26 11.26 4.27
N ALA A 284 -13.39 10.21 5.08
CA ALA A 284 -12.71 8.94 4.83
C ALA A 284 -13.04 8.42 3.42
N ARG A 285 -12.02 8.11 2.63
CA ARG A 285 -12.19 7.58 1.27
C ARG A 285 -12.58 6.12 1.36
N PHE A 286 -13.67 5.72 0.71
CA PHE A 286 -14.10 4.32 0.63
C PHE A 286 -14.00 3.80 -0.81
N LEU A 287 -13.66 2.52 -0.95
CA LEU A 287 -13.39 1.86 -2.23
C LEU A 287 -14.54 1.99 -3.23
N SER A 288 -15.79 1.79 -2.79
CA SER A 288 -16.99 1.92 -3.66
C SER A 288 -17.14 3.31 -4.29
N ALA A 289 -16.63 4.36 -3.64
CA ALA A 289 -16.66 5.74 -4.13
C ALA A 289 -15.45 6.11 -5.01
N GLN A 290 -14.43 5.25 -5.12
CA GLN A 290 -13.21 5.57 -5.88
C GLN A 290 -13.36 5.27 -7.37
N GLN A 291 -13.84 6.26 -8.14
CA GLN A 291 -13.90 6.20 -9.61
C GLN A 291 -12.53 5.84 -10.25
N PRO A 292 -12.51 5.19 -11.43
CA PRO A 292 -11.32 5.11 -12.27
C PRO A 292 -10.77 6.49 -12.65
N GLN A 293 -9.45 6.58 -12.81
CA GLN A 293 -8.76 7.83 -13.13
C GLN A 293 -7.82 7.66 -14.33
N GLY A 294 -7.74 8.71 -15.15
CA GLY A 294 -6.67 8.91 -16.11
C GLY A 294 -5.64 9.89 -15.56
N CYS A 295 -4.36 9.55 -15.70
CA CYS A 295 -3.25 10.35 -15.18
C CYS A 295 -2.21 10.65 -16.26
N ILE A 296 -1.56 11.81 -16.15
CA ILE A 296 -0.19 12.00 -16.65
C ILE A 296 0.80 11.92 -15.49
N VAL A 297 2.00 11.43 -15.77
CA VAL A 297 3.10 11.29 -14.81
C VAL A 297 4.32 12.00 -15.39
N SER A 298 4.86 13.00 -14.69
CA SER A 298 6.10 13.67 -15.12
C SER A 298 7.27 12.70 -15.01
N MET A 299 8.04 12.53 -16.09
CA MET A 299 9.26 11.73 -16.11
C MET A 299 10.40 12.39 -15.32
N ASP A 300 10.34 13.71 -15.17
CA ASP A 300 11.38 14.54 -14.56
C ASP A 300 11.27 14.57 -13.02
N SER A 301 10.08 14.30 -12.46
CA SER A 301 9.83 14.34 -11.00
C SER A 301 9.01 13.16 -10.44
N GLY A 302 8.42 12.32 -11.27
CA GLY A 302 7.45 11.29 -10.87
C GLY A 302 6.08 11.83 -10.43
N ALA A 303 5.86 13.16 -10.42
CA ALA A 303 4.61 13.75 -9.96
C ALA A 303 3.45 13.40 -10.90
N ARG A 304 2.29 13.07 -10.31
CA ARG A 304 1.10 12.58 -11.03
C ARG A 304 0.00 13.64 -11.03
N TYR A 305 -0.54 13.96 -12.21
CA TYR A 305 -1.77 14.75 -12.34
C TYR A 305 -2.89 13.84 -12.87
N CYS A 306 -3.90 13.60 -12.04
CA CYS A 306 -4.95 12.58 -12.25
C CYS A 306 -6.34 13.20 -12.22
N MET A 307 -7.25 12.73 -13.09
CA MET A 307 -8.65 13.18 -13.17
C MET A 307 -9.59 11.98 -13.42
N THR A 308 -10.86 12.11 -13.09
CA THR A 308 -11.89 11.10 -13.41
C THR A 308 -12.57 11.38 -14.76
N ALA A 309 -13.26 10.39 -15.32
CA ALA A 309 -13.94 10.53 -16.62
C ALA A 309 -14.97 11.67 -16.62
N GLY A 310 -14.92 12.51 -17.65
CA GLY A 310 -15.73 13.73 -17.78
C GLY A 310 -15.04 15.00 -17.28
N GLN A 311 -13.95 14.87 -16.50
CA GLN A 311 -13.16 16.01 -16.04
C GLN A 311 -12.14 16.45 -17.10
N LYS A 312 -11.81 17.74 -17.08
CA LYS A 312 -10.69 18.34 -17.81
C LYS A 312 -9.93 19.30 -16.91
N ALA A 313 -8.67 19.58 -17.26
CA ALA A 313 -7.89 20.64 -16.66
C ALA A 313 -8.58 22.01 -16.84
N ALA A 314 -8.01 23.05 -16.21
CA ALA A 314 -8.43 24.43 -16.41
C ALA A 314 -8.04 24.92 -17.82
N TYR A 315 -7.72 26.21 -17.98
CA TYR A 315 -7.18 26.70 -19.26
C TYR A 315 -5.90 25.94 -19.66
N SER A 316 -5.03 25.63 -18.70
CA SER A 316 -3.80 24.85 -18.90
C SER A 316 -3.56 23.86 -17.76
N LEU A 317 -2.53 23.01 -17.91
CA LEU A 317 -2.00 22.17 -16.85
C LEU A 317 -1.33 23.02 -15.75
N PRO A 318 -1.31 22.54 -14.49
CA PRO A 318 -0.58 23.19 -13.40
C PRO A 318 0.89 23.42 -13.73
N ALA A 319 1.45 24.54 -13.28
CA ALA A 319 2.82 24.96 -13.61
C ALA A 319 3.93 23.97 -13.21
N TRP A 320 3.66 23.05 -12.28
CA TRP A 320 4.60 22.00 -11.84
C TRP A 320 4.65 20.74 -12.74
N ILE A 321 3.83 20.70 -13.81
CA ILE A 321 3.83 19.61 -14.81
C ILE A 321 3.61 20.09 -16.26
N ASN A 322 3.17 21.33 -16.46
CA ASN A 322 2.98 21.91 -17.79
C ASN A 322 4.30 21.95 -18.57
N GLY A 323 4.34 21.36 -19.77
CA GLY A 323 5.56 21.29 -20.60
C GLY A 323 6.65 20.32 -20.14
N HIS A 324 6.48 19.62 -19.00
CA HIS A 324 7.36 18.53 -18.57
C HIS A 324 7.31 17.36 -19.55
N ASN A 325 8.34 16.50 -19.58
CA ASN A 325 8.19 15.22 -20.26
C ASN A 325 7.23 14.35 -19.44
N VAL A 326 6.25 13.70 -20.07
CA VAL A 326 5.28 12.85 -19.36
C VAL A 326 5.16 11.44 -19.93
N SER A 327 4.54 10.56 -19.16
CA SER A 327 3.88 9.34 -19.63
C SER A 327 2.40 9.38 -19.22
N VAL A 328 1.56 8.56 -19.87
CA VAL A 328 0.14 8.38 -19.56
C VAL A 328 -0.07 7.10 -18.77
N ASP A 329 -0.93 7.15 -17.76
CA ASP A 329 -1.49 5.99 -17.04
C ASP A 329 -3.01 6.16 -16.95
N ALA A 330 -3.72 5.58 -17.93
CA ALA A 330 -5.18 5.54 -17.96
C ALA A 330 -5.69 4.21 -17.37
N ALA A 331 -6.51 4.31 -16.32
CA ALA A 331 -7.14 3.13 -15.71
C ALA A 331 -8.16 2.46 -16.66
N PRO A 332 -8.41 1.15 -16.52
CA PRO A 332 -9.53 0.48 -17.15
C PRO A 332 -10.84 1.26 -16.93
N GLY A 333 -11.61 1.50 -17.99
CA GLY A 333 -12.76 2.41 -17.98
C GLY A 333 -12.47 3.85 -18.41
N THR A 334 -11.20 4.22 -18.67
CA THR A 334 -10.81 5.60 -19.01
C THR A 334 -9.80 5.68 -20.16
N ALA A 335 -9.80 6.83 -20.84
CA ALA A 335 -8.72 7.29 -21.71
C ALA A 335 -8.30 8.72 -21.31
N VAL A 336 -7.00 9.02 -21.41
CA VAL A 336 -6.46 10.36 -21.22
C VAL A 336 -6.40 11.07 -22.56
N LYS A 337 -7.03 12.24 -22.66
CA LYS A 337 -6.99 13.12 -23.83
C LYS A 337 -6.00 14.25 -23.58
N LEU A 338 -4.98 14.38 -24.42
CA LEU A 338 -3.93 15.41 -24.31
C LEU A 338 -4.01 16.43 -25.44
N SER A 339 -3.41 17.60 -25.22
CA SER A 339 -3.12 18.60 -26.26
C SER A 339 -1.75 19.25 -26.04
N ASP A 340 -1.05 19.56 -27.13
CA ASP A 340 0.13 20.45 -27.14
C ASP A 340 -0.27 21.93 -27.03
N PHE A 341 -1.56 22.23 -27.07
CA PHE A 341 -2.14 23.56 -26.87
C PHE A 341 -2.98 23.62 -25.58
N ASP A 342 -3.31 24.84 -25.17
CA ASP A 342 -4.18 25.10 -24.03
C ASP A 342 -5.66 24.77 -24.34
N ALA A 343 -6.44 24.53 -23.28
CA ALA A 343 -7.89 24.26 -23.26
C ALA A 343 -8.42 23.12 -24.17
N LEU A 344 -7.55 22.18 -24.58
CA LEU A 344 -7.82 21.09 -25.54
C LEU A 344 -8.29 21.59 -26.93
N SER A 345 -7.73 22.73 -27.36
CA SER A 345 -8.21 23.54 -28.49
C SER A 345 -7.82 23.02 -29.89
N TYR A 346 -8.42 23.63 -30.93
CA TYR A 346 -8.06 23.49 -32.35
C TYR A 346 -8.03 22.05 -32.91
N ASN A 347 -8.68 21.10 -32.25
CA ASN A 347 -8.58 19.65 -32.50
C ASN A 347 -7.13 19.12 -32.50
N ARG A 348 -6.19 19.84 -31.86
CA ARG A 348 -4.80 19.39 -31.63
C ARG A 348 -4.76 18.41 -30.46
N VAL A 349 -5.48 17.32 -30.60
CA VAL A 349 -5.80 16.39 -29.51
C VAL A 349 -5.66 14.94 -29.95
N ALA A 350 -5.16 14.11 -29.04
CA ALA A 350 -5.14 12.66 -29.16
C ALA A 350 -5.60 12.02 -27.84
N SER A 351 -6.15 10.81 -27.92
CA SER A 351 -6.64 10.04 -26.77
C SER A 351 -5.80 8.78 -26.58
N PHE A 352 -5.43 8.49 -25.34
CA PHE A 352 -4.49 7.45 -24.96
C PHE A 352 -5.12 6.52 -23.91
N VAL A 353 -5.02 5.21 -24.12
CA VAL A 353 -5.67 4.18 -23.28
C VAL A 353 -4.61 3.24 -22.71
N GLY A 354 -4.78 2.80 -21.46
CA GLY A 354 -3.74 2.06 -20.72
C GLY A 354 -2.52 2.93 -20.41
N THR A 355 -1.34 2.33 -20.39
CA THR A 355 -0.08 2.98 -20.06
C THR A 355 0.72 3.29 -21.33
N VAL A 356 0.94 4.57 -21.64
CA VAL A 356 1.70 5.02 -22.82
C VAL A 356 2.94 5.77 -22.37
N GLY A 357 4.12 5.21 -22.68
CA GLY A 357 5.40 5.84 -22.40
C GLY A 357 5.68 7.06 -23.28
N THR A 358 6.61 7.91 -22.85
CA THR A 358 6.90 9.23 -23.45
C THR A 358 7.16 9.18 -24.96
N ASP A 359 7.88 8.17 -25.47
CA ASP A 359 8.11 8.02 -26.91
C ASP A 359 6.84 7.64 -27.69
N GLY A 360 5.90 6.91 -27.07
CA GLY A 360 4.58 6.60 -27.64
C GLY A 360 3.61 7.80 -27.67
N LEU A 361 4.01 8.94 -27.09
CA LEU A 361 3.29 10.22 -27.19
C LEU A 361 3.85 11.12 -28.31
N ARG A 362 4.95 10.72 -28.98
CA ARG A 362 5.60 11.50 -30.06
C ARG A 362 5.08 11.09 -31.44
N LYS A 363 4.93 12.07 -32.34
CA LYS A 363 4.43 11.88 -33.72
C LYS A 363 3.08 11.15 -33.79
N VAL A 364 2.18 11.45 -32.86
CA VAL A 364 0.85 10.83 -32.78
C VAL A 364 -0.12 11.59 -33.66
N ARG A 365 -0.93 10.87 -34.44
CA ARG A 365 -1.96 11.44 -35.31
C ARG A 365 -3.05 12.11 -34.47
N ALA A 366 -3.08 13.45 -34.49
CA ALA A 366 -4.08 14.26 -33.81
C ALA A 366 -5.39 14.35 -34.60
N ALA A 367 -6.48 14.69 -33.92
CA ALA A 367 -7.82 14.80 -34.50
C ALA A 367 -7.96 15.88 -35.59
N ASN A 368 -7.01 16.84 -35.69
CA ASN A 368 -6.93 17.81 -36.78
C ASN A 368 -6.17 17.28 -38.02
N GLY A 369 -5.72 16.03 -38.03
CA GLY A 369 -4.96 15.45 -39.15
C GLY A 369 -3.49 15.89 -39.24
N GLN A 370 -2.88 16.28 -38.13
CA GLN A 370 -1.44 16.53 -38.02
C GLN A 370 -0.77 15.50 -37.09
N ASP A 371 0.51 15.23 -37.29
CA ASP A 371 1.29 14.32 -36.45
C ASP A 371 2.02 15.16 -35.40
N LEU A 372 1.57 15.10 -34.14
CA LEU A 372 1.98 16.02 -33.08
C LEU A 372 2.78 15.31 -31.97
N ASP A 373 3.46 16.10 -31.14
CA ASP A 373 4.15 15.61 -29.94
C ASP A 373 3.33 15.94 -28.69
N PHE A 374 2.75 14.91 -28.07
CA PHE A 374 2.01 14.99 -26.81
C PHE A 374 2.87 14.58 -25.60
N SER A 375 4.18 14.34 -25.78
CA SER A 375 5.10 14.01 -24.68
C SER A 375 5.36 15.19 -23.74
N ARG A 376 4.98 16.41 -24.15
CA ARG A 376 5.00 17.65 -23.36
C ARG A 376 3.66 18.40 -23.49
N PRO A 377 2.57 17.89 -22.90
CA PRO A 377 1.24 18.47 -23.07
C PRO A 377 1.12 19.82 -22.34
N LYS A 378 0.24 20.67 -22.86
CA LYS A 378 -0.21 21.91 -22.20
C LYS A 378 -1.57 21.78 -21.53
N SER A 379 -2.45 20.93 -22.04
CA SER A 379 -3.76 20.66 -21.44
C SER A 379 -4.15 19.18 -21.53
N MET A 380 -5.03 18.77 -20.62
CA MET A 380 -5.45 17.38 -20.41
C MET A 380 -6.95 17.31 -20.10
N GLY A 381 -7.58 16.21 -20.46
CA GLY A 381 -8.82 15.74 -19.85
C GLY A 381 -8.89 14.22 -19.84
N VAL A 382 -9.94 13.68 -19.21
CA VAL A 382 -10.15 12.23 -19.11
C VAL A 382 -11.55 11.91 -19.60
N THR A 383 -11.66 10.94 -20.49
CA THR A 383 -12.93 10.45 -21.06
C THR A 383 -13.18 9.01 -20.60
N ALA A 384 -14.44 8.60 -20.54
CA ALA A 384 -14.77 7.19 -20.35
C ALA A 384 -14.40 6.41 -21.60
N ASP A 385 -13.77 5.25 -21.43
CA ASP A 385 -13.35 4.36 -22.53
C ASP A 385 -13.64 2.91 -22.14
N LYS A 386 -14.08 2.09 -23.11
CA LYS A 386 -14.49 0.69 -22.88
C LYS A 386 -13.49 -0.33 -23.43
N THR A 387 -12.36 0.10 -23.96
CA THR A 387 -11.30 -0.77 -24.50
C THR A 387 -10.82 -1.73 -23.41
N PRO A 388 -10.93 -3.06 -23.61
CA PRO A 388 -10.42 -4.04 -22.66
C PRO A 388 -8.89 -3.95 -22.55
N LEU A 389 -8.40 -3.89 -21.30
CA LEU A 389 -6.97 -3.80 -20.98
C LEU A 389 -6.51 -5.05 -20.23
N GLY A 390 -5.30 -5.51 -20.54
CA GLY A 390 -4.54 -6.42 -19.71
C GLY A 390 -3.48 -5.65 -18.94
N CYS A 391 -3.43 -5.85 -17.61
CA CYS A 391 -2.57 -5.07 -16.72
C CYS A 391 -1.74 -5.97 -15.80
N ILE A 392 -0.55 -5.48 -15.43
CA ILE A 392 0.17 -5.92 -14.23
C ILE A 392 0.22 -4.78 -13.22
N VAL A 393 0.23 -5.13 -11.94
CA VAL A 393 0.32 -4.16 -10.83
C VAL A 393 1.43 -4.58 -9.88
N SER A 394 2.39 -3.70 -9.62
CA SER A 394 3.48 -3.93 -8.67
C SER A 394 2.97 -3.96 -7.23
N LEU A 395 3.30 -5.01 -6.50
CA LEU A 395 2.98 -5.12 -5.07
C LEU A 395 3.84 -4.20 -4.20
N THR A 396 5.03 -3.83 -4.67
CA THR A 396 5.94 -2.90 -3.99
C THR A 396 5.38 -1.47 -3.93
N SER A 397 5.08 -0.90 -5.10
CA SER A 397 4.82 0.53 -5.29
C SER A 397 3.37 0.86 -5.69
N CYS A 398 2.48 -0.14 -5.76
CA CYS A 398 1.15 -0.07 -6.37
C CYS A 398 1.11 0.35 -7.86
N ALA A 399 2.27 0.63 -8.48
CA ALA A 399 2.35 1.10 -9.86
C ALA A 399 1.83 0.06 -10.85
N ARG A 400 1.00 0.50 -11.80
CA ARG A 400 0.30 -0.37 -12.76
C ARG A 400 0.79 -0.10 -14.17
N TYR A 401 0.98 -1.16 -14.94
CA TYR A 401 1.27 -1.12 -16.37
C TYR A 401 0.18 -1.87 -17.13
N CYS A 402 -0.63 -1.15 -17.90
CA CYS A 402 -1.76 -1.66 -18.68
C CYS A 402 -1.52 -1.51 -20.17
N LEU A 403 -1.98 -2.47 -20.97
CA LEU A 403 -1.99 -2.38 -22.43
C LEU A 403 -3.32 -2.89 -23.02
N PRO A 404 -3.80 -2.33 -24.14
CA PRO A 404 -4.91 -2.92 -24.89
C PRO A 404 -4.44 -4.15 -25.68
N ALA A 405 -5.37 -5.05 -25.99
CA ALA A 405 -5.06 -6.26 -26.73
C ALA A 405 -4.46 -5.99 -28.13
N GLY A 406 -3.36 -6.67 -28.43
CA GLY A 406 -2.52 -6.46 -29.61
C GLY A 406 -1.24 -5.66 -29.33
N GLN A 407 -1.10 -5.03 -28.17
CA GLN A 407 0.13 -4.31 -27.77
C GLN A 407 1.01 -5.14 -26.81
N GLY A 408 2.29 -4.76 -26.73
CA GLY A 408 3.27 -5.31 -25.79
C GLY A 408 4.30 -4.27 -25.36
N SER A 409 5.10 -4.61 -24.36
CA SER A 409 6.05 -3.70 -23.68
C SER A 409 7.29 -3.33 -24.52
N GLY A 410 7.25 -3.46 -25.84
CA GLY A 410 8.44 -3.43 -26.68
C GLY A 410 9.48 -4.45 -26.20
N TYR A 411 10.74 -4.03 -26.08
CA TYR A 411 11.84 -4.89 -25.65
C TYR A 411 11.76 -5.33 -24.18
N SER A 412 11.35 -4.46 -23.25
CA SER A 412 11.16 -4.84 -21.84
C SER A 412 10.19 -3.92 -21.14
N LEU A 413 9.58 -4.41 -20.05
CA LEU A 413 8.79 -3.59 -19.13
C LEU A 413 9.56 -2.35 -18.65
N PRO A 414 8.88 -1.24 -18.33
CA PRO A 414 9.50 -0.07 -17.70
C PRO A 414 10.20 -0.42 -16.38
N SER A 415 11.30 0.26 -16.07
CA SER A 415 12.14 -0.02 -14.90
C SER A 415 11.40 0.00 -13.56
N TRP A 416 10.31 0.76 -13.43
CA TRP A 416 9.48 0.88 -12.23
C TRP A 416 8.49 -0.30 -11.99
N VAL A 417 8.47 -1.30 -12.89
CA VAL A 417 7.69 -2.55 -12.74
C VAL A 417 8.44 -3.80 -13.22
N LYS A 418 9.46 -3.66 -14.08
CA LYS A 418 10.33 -4.74 -14.55
C LYS A 418 10.97 -5.48 -13.38
N ALA A 419 10.77 -6.80 -13.32
CA ALA A 419 11.22 -7.69 -12.24
C ALA A 419 10.72 -7.34 -10.82
N HIS A 420 9.76 -6.41 -10.67
CA HIS A 420 9.04 -6.23 -9.42
C HIS A 420 8.09 -7.42 -9.20
N GLU A 421 7.73 -7.69 -7.94
CA GLU A 421 6.64 -8.63 -7.66
C GLU A 421 5.30 -8.02 -8.12
N VAL A 422 4.53 -8.75 -8.93
CA VAL A 422 3.24 -8.28 -9.49
C VAL A 422 2.06 -9.20 -9.22
N GLN A 423 0.85 -8.64 -9.33
CA GLN A 423 -0.40 -9.34 -9.65
C GLN A 423 -0.85 -9.00 -11.08
N VAL A 424 -1.65 -9.87 -11.70
CA VAL A 424 -2.24 -9.66 -13.04
C VAL A 424 -3.72 -9.28 -12.90
N GLU A 425 -4.15 -8.29 -13.67
CA GLU A 425 -5.54 -7.85 -13.81
C GLU A 425 -5.88 -7.76 -15.31
N ALA A 426 -6.51 -8.79 -15.88
CA ALA A 426 -6.96 -8.85 -17.27
C ALA A 426 -8.47 -8.66 -17.40
N ALA A 427 -8.89 -7.73 -18.26
CA ALA A 427 -10.30 -7.50 -18.58
C ALA A 427 -10.89 -8.67 -19.39
N SER A 428 -12.21 -8.87 -19.29
CA SER A 428 -12.93 -9.90 -20.06
C SER A 428 -12.70 -9.73 -21.58
N GLY A 429 -12.50 -10.85 -22.28
CA GLY A 429 -12.08 -10.87 -23.69
C GLY A 429 -10.59 -10.59 -23.92
N THR A 430 -9.77 -10.53 -22.86
CA THR A 430 -8.30 -10.38 -22.96
C THR A 430 -7.55 -11.31 -22.02
N ALA A 431 -6.28 -11.53 -22.32
CA ALA A 431 -5.32 -12.17 -21.43
C ALA A 431 -3.96 -11.45 -21.49
N VAL A 432 -3.22 -11.46 -20.38
CA VAL A 432 -1.84 -10.97 -20.30
C VAL A 432 -0.90 -12.15 -20.52
N VAL A 433 0.02 -12.02 -21.48
CA VAL A 433 1.13 -12.95 -21.67
C VAL A 433 2.37 -12.33 -21.03
N LEU A 434 2.96 -13.02 -20.06
CA LEU A 434 4.18 -12.59 -19.36
C LEU A 434 5.40 -13.38 -19.84
N SER A 435 6.59 -12.80 -19.65
CA SER A 435 7.86 -13.52 -19.71
C SER A 435 8.77 -13.15 -18.55
N ASP A 436 9.50 -14.13 -18.01
CA ASP A 436 10.64 -13.88 -17.13
C ASP A 436 11.88 -13.37 -17.89
N PHE A 437 11.83 -13.39 -19.23
CA PHE A 437 12.86 -12.85 -20.12
C PHE A 437 12.42 -11.53 -20.77
N GLU A 438 13.37 -10.84 -21.38
CA GLU A 438 13.11 -9.70 -22.25
C GLU A 438 12.52 -10.16 -23.59
N ASN A 439 12.00 -9.21 -24.35
CA ASN A 439 11.49 -9.33 -25.73
C ASN A 439 10.61 -10.55 -26.04
N LEU A 440 9.90 -11.09 -25.04
CA LEU A 440 9.02 -12.26 -25.11
C LEU A 440 9.71 -13.52 -25.72
N ALA A 441 11.00 -13.68 -25.44
CA ALA A 441 11.87 -14.63 -26.13
C ALA A 441 11.77 -16.11 -25.65
N TYR A 442 12.35 -17.00 -26.45
CA TYR A 442 12.62 -18.42 -26.13
C TYR A 442 11.41 -19.26 -25.69
N ASN A 443 10.19 -18.84 -26.06
CA ASN A 443 8.92 -19.40 -25.61
C ASN A 443 8.82 -19.50 -24.07
N ARG A 444 9.53 -18.62 -23.35
CA ARG A 444 9.46 -18.48 -21.88
C ARG A 444 8.23 -17.62 -21.54
N LEU A 445 7.07 -18.13 -21.94
CA LEU A 445 5.81 -17.41 -21.99
C LEU A 445 4.73 -18.20 -21.25
N ALA A 446 3.88 -17.48 -20.53
CA ALA A 446 2.64 -18.02 -19.97
C ALA A 446 1.53 -16.96 -20.10
N THR A 447 0.30 -17.42 -20.31
CA THR A 447 -0.87 -16.58 -20.56
C THR A 447 -1.83 -16.65 -19.37
N PHE A 448 -2.27 -15.48 -18.89
CA PHE A 448 -3.06 -15.30 -17.67
C PHE A 448 -4.29 -14.45 -17.96
N ASP A 449 -5.48 -14.90 -17.54
CA ASP A 449 -6.72 -14.14 -17.66
C ASP A 449 -7.47 -13.97 -16.33
N GLY A 450 -8.36 -12.98 -16.28
CA GLY A 450 -9.00 -12.55 -15.04
C GLY A 450 -8.01 -11.93 -14.04
N PHE A 451 -8.15 -12.29 -12.77
CA PHE A 451 -7.30 -11.83 -11.67
C PHE A 451 -6.39 -12.97 -11.19
N VAL A 452 -5.07 -12.80 -11.31
CA VAL A 452 -4.09 -13.80 -10.88
C VAL A 452 -3.11 -13.14 -9.91
N GLN A 453 -2.99 -13.71 -8.70
CA GLN A 453 -2.19 -13.13 -7.63
C GLN A 453 -0.74 -13.60 -7.71
N ASN A 454 0.15 -12.95 -6.96
CA ASN A 454 1.58 -13.11 -7.12
C ASN A 454 2.09 -14.54 -6.86
N TRP A 455 1.46 -15.27 -5.95
CA TRP A 455 1.84 -16.65 -5.64
C TRP A 455 1.57 -17.61 -6.81
N GLU A 456 0.40 -17.49 -7.45
CA GLU A 456 -0.03 -18.30 -8.60
C GLU A 456 0.88 -18.12 -9.82
N LEU A 457 1.66 -17.03 -9.88
CA LEU A 457 2.63 -16.76 -10.94
C LEU A 457 4.01 -17.43 -10.69
N LYS A 458 4.31 -17.94 -9.49
CA LYS A 458 5.67 -18.37 -9.10
C LYS A 458 6.12 -19.72 -9.68
N LYS A 459 5.18 -20.57 -10.11
CA LYS A 459 5.49 -21.88 -10.70
C LYS A 459 4.44 -22.23 -11.74
N VAL A 460 4.63 -21.74 -12.97
CA VAL A 460 3.69 -21.91 -14.08
C VAL A 460 4.41 -22.59 -15.24
N LYS A 461 3.77 -23.61 -15.83
CA LYS A 461 4.30 -24.29 -17.01
C LYS A 461 4.23 -23.38 -18.23
N ALA A 462 5.39 -23.01 -18.76
CA ALA A 462 5.55 -22.12 -19.90
C ALA A 462 5.35 -22.84 -21.25
N GLU A 463 5.21 -22.06 -22.33
CA GLU A 463 5.11 -22.55 -23.71
C GLU A 463 6.32 -23.42 -24.14
N ASN A 464 7.51 -23.19 -23.56
CA ASN A 464 8.69 -24.05 -23.75
C ASN A 464 8.68 -25.37 -22.92
N GLY A 465 7.62 -25.62 -22.16
CA GLY A 465 7.43 -26.82 -21.34
C GLY A 465 8.05 -26.79 -19.94
N GLN A 466 8.81 -25.75 -19.58
CA GLN A 466 9.44 -25.60 -18.26
C GLN A 466 8.49 -24.98 -17.24
N ASP A 467 8.60 -25.36 -15.96
CA ASP A 467 7.97 -24.63 -14.85
C ASP A 467 8.81 -23.37 -14.53
N LEU A 468 8.25 -22.17 -14.74
CA LEU A 468 8.94 -20.88 -14.57
C LEU A 468 8.22 -19.94 -13.58
N ASP A 469 8.96 -18.95 -13.07
CA ASP A 469 8.48 -17.88 -12.20
C ASP A 469 8.16 -16.62 -13.01
N PHE A 470 6.86 -16.36 -13.22
CA PHE A 470 6.34 -15.15 -13.86
C PHE A 470 5.90 -14.08 -12.85
N SER A 471 6.13 -14.30 -11.55
CA SER A 471 5.75 -13.37 -10.48
C SER A 471 6.58 -12.09 -10.49
N ARG A 472 7.71 -12.09 -11.21
CA ARG A 472 8.65 -10.98 -11.43
C ARG A 472 9.00 -10.81 -12.93
N PRO A 473 8.04 -10.44 -13.79
CA PRO A 473 8.21 -10.48 -15.24
C PRO A 473 9.15 -9.39 -15.76
N LYS A 474 9.79 -9.63 -16.92
CA LYS A 474 10.67 -8.66 -17.62
C LYS A 474 10.08 -8.12 -18.92
N SER A 475 9.13 -8.81 -19.55
CA SER A 475 8.37 -8.32 -20.70
C SER A 475 6.91 -8.83 -20.67
N MET A 476 5.98 -8.12 -21.33
CA MET A 476 4.59 -8.57 -21.48
C MET A 476 3.96 -8.18 -22.82
N ARG A 477 2.91 -8.90 -23.22
CA ARG A 477 1.93 -8.49 -24.23
C ARG A 477 0.51 -8.77 -23.76
N VAL A 478 -0.48 -8.12 -24.36
CA VAL A 478 -1.90 -8.42 -24.13
C VAL A 478 -2.49 -8.98 -25.41
N VAL A 479 -3.22 -10.09 -25.29
CA VAL A 479 -3.89 -10.77 -26.41
C VAL A 479 -5.41 -10.73 -26.22
N LYS A 480 -6.15 -10.92 -27.31
CA LYS A 480 -7.59 -11.20 -27.23
C LYS A 480 -7.80 -12.66 -26.83
N LYS A 481 -8.90 -12.95 -26.15
CA LYS A 481 -9.37 -14.29 -25.78
C LYS A 481 -10.73 -14.56 -26.44
#